data_AF-A0A7T7USG2-F1
#
_entry.id   AF-A0A7T7USG2-F1
#
_cell.length_a   1.000
_cell.length_b   1.000
_cell.length_c   1.000
_cell.angle_alpha   90.00
_cell.angle_beta   90.00
_cell.angle_gamma   90.00
#
_symmetry.space_group_name_H-M   'P 1'
#
loop_
_entity.id
_entity.type
_entity.pdbx_description
1 polymer ?
#
loop_
_entity_poly.entity_id
_entity_poly.type
_entity_poly.pdbx_seq_one_letter_code
_entity_poly.pdbx_strand_id
1 'polypeptide(L)'
;MKLKSMMNKNYDIVIDYPFSYLQYPILKELSFKYDYKCITIRLSGDIKEIYKRRVKRDLDESRNPAHLVNSYDKNIKMSLEERKDNLISFEEFIKHCKLREYDKFKLGKLLEIDVTKKYADVDSINEFLDLEMRT
;
A
#
# COMPACT_ATOMS: atom_id res chain seq x y z
N MET A 1 1.72 8.44 17.19
CA MET A 1 0.82 9.17 18.11
C MET A 1 -0.58 9.42 17.52
N LYS A 2 -0.73 9.67 16.21
CA LYS A 2 -2.03 10.03 15.59
C LYS A 2 -3.09 8.91 15.58
N LEU A 3 -2.74 7.68 15.19
CA LEU A 3 -3.71 6.58 15.05
C LEU A 3 -4.44 6.24 16.36
N LYS A 4 -3.70 6.01 17.46
CA LYS A 4 -4.28 5.76 18.79
C LYS A 4 -5.22 6.88 19.26
N SER A 5 -4.86 8.14 18.97
CA SER A 5 -5.71 9.28 19.32
C SER A 5 -7.00 9.34 18.51
N MET A 6 -6.97 8.93 17.24
CA MET A 6 -8.18 8.85 16.41
C MET A 6 -9.05 7.67 16.86
N MET A 7 -8.42 6.54 17.17
CA MET A 7 -9.11 5.35 17.67
C MET A 7 -9.86 5.62 18.98
N ASN A 8 -9.20 6.28 19.94
CA ASN A 8 -9.82 6.72 21.19
C ASN A 8 -11.02 7.67 21.00
N LYS A 9 -11.09 8.38 19.87
CA LYS A 9 -12.18 9.31 19.54
C LYS A 9 -13.28 8.65 18.71
N ASN A 10 -13.20 7.34 18.47
CA ASN A 10 -14.16 6.58 17.68
C ASN A 10 -14.37 7.13 16.25
N TYR A 11 -13.29 7.59 15.62
CA TYR A 11 -13.35 7.98 14.21
C TYR A 11 -13.27 6.77 13.29
N ASP A 12 -14.01 6.80 12.19
CA ASP A 12 -13.74 5.93 11.04
C ASP A 12 -12.37 6.29 10.45
N ILE A 13 -11.53 5.26 10.24
CA ILE A 13 -10.13 5.45 9.86
C ILE A 13 -9.83 4.64 8.59
N VAL A 14 -9.35 5.34 7.57
CA VAL A 14 -8.72 4.74 6.39
C VAL A 14 -7.21 4.97 6.49
N ILE A 15 -6.44 3.91 6.30
CA ILE A 15 -4.98 3.95 6.22
C ILE A 15 -4.54 3.26 4.94
N ASP A 16 -3.58 3.87 4.23
CA ASP A 16 -2.95 3.31 3.04
C ASP A 16 -1.45 3.11 3.26
N TYR A 17 -0.98 1.92 2.94
CA TYR A 17 0.43 1.58 3.00
C TYR A 17 0.64 0.26 2.23
N PRO A 18 1.86 -0.03 1.73
CA PRO A 18 2.23 -1.40 1.37
C PRO A 18 2.34 -2.25 2.64
N PHE A 19 1.20 -2.59 3.24
CA PHE A 19 1.13 -3.37 4.47
C PHE A 19 1.71 -4.76 4.26
N SER A 20 2.53 -5.16 5.23
CA SER A 20 3.24 -6.45 5.25
C SER A 20 3.00 -7.14 6.59
N TYR A 21 3.55 -8.35 6.74
CA TYR A 21 3.54 -9.08 8.01
C TYR A 21 4.08 -8.24 9.18
N LEU A 22 4.98 -7.27 8.92
CA LEU A 22 5.57 -6.40 9.94
C LEU A 22 4.55 -5.53 10.67
N GLN A 23 3.52 -5.04 9.97
CA GLN A 23 2.51 -4.15 10.57
C GLN A 23 1.34 -4.93 11.18
N TYR A 24 1.18 -6.21 10.82
CA TYR A 24 0.01 -6.99 11.22
C TYR A 24 -0.15 -7.13 12.75
N PRO A 25 0.88 -7.50 13.53
CA PRO A 25 0.72 -7.69 14.97
C PRO A 25 0.22 -6.43 15.69
N ILE A 26 0.83 -5.28 15.40
CA ILE A 26 0.46 -4.02 16.05
C ILE A 26 -0.93 -3.54 15.62
N LEU A 27 -1.29 -3.67 14.35
CA LEU A 27 -2.63 -3.28 13.89
C LEU A 27 -3.72 -4.17 14.49
N LYS A 28 -3.46 -5.47 14.61
CA LYS A 28 -4.36 -6.43 15.27
C LYS A 28 -4.53 -6.14 16.76
N GLU A 29 -3.44 -5.83 17.47
CA GLU A 29 -3.50 -5.44 18.88
C GLU A 29 -4.34 -4.18 19.07
N LEU A 30 -4.10 -3.15 18.23
CA LEU A 30 -4.83 -1.90 18.31
C LEU A 30 -6.31 -2.08 17.96
N SER A 31 -6.63 -2.86 16.93
CA SER A 31 -8.03 -3.09 16.57
C SER A 31 -8.79 -3.78 17.69
N PHE A 32 -8.19 -4.77 18.36
CA PHE A 32 -8.79 -5.43 19.50
C PHE A 32 -8.93 -4.49 20.70
N LYS A 33 -7.88 -3.73 21.02
CA LYS A 33 -7.86 -2.82 22.17
C LYS A 33 -8.91 -1.72 22.10
N TYR A 34 -9.18 -1.20 20.90
CA TYR A 34 -10.10 -0.09 20.69
C TYR A 34 -11.45 -0.53 20.10
N ASP A 35 -11.69 -1.84 19.99
CA ASP A 35 -12.93 -2.43 19.47
C ASP A 35 -13.29 -1.98 18.03
N TYR A 36 -12.29 -1.97 17.15
CA TYR A 36 -12.47 -1.61 15.74
C TYR A 36 -12.77 -2.84 14.88
N LYS A 37 -13.87 -2.78 14.12
CA LYS A 37 -14.10 -3.67 12.98
C LYS A 37 -13.12 -3.31 11.87
N CYS A 38 -12.27 -4.26 11.48
CA CYS A 38 -11.30 -4.05 10.40
C CYS A 38 -11.78 -4.62 9.07
N ILE A 39 -11.52 -3.86 8.01
CA ILE A 39 -11.72 -4.25 6.61
C ILE A 39 -10.40 -4.00 5.88
N THR A 40 -9.97 -4.99 5.10
CA THR A 40 -8.82 -4.90 4.21
C THR A 40 -9.31 -4.86 2.77
N ILE A 41 -8.93 -3.81 2.04
CA ILE A 41 -9.06 -3.76 0.58
C ILE A 41 -7.67 -4.01 0.00
N ARG A 42 -7.49 -5.11 -0.73
CA ARG A 42 -6.21 -5.49 -1.32
C ARG A 42 -6.28 -5.36 -2.84
N LEU A 43 -5.42 -4.52 -3.39
CA LEU A 43 -5.21 -4.42 -4.84
C LEU A 43 -4.12 -5.42 -5.25
N SER A 44 -4.49 -6.46 -5.97
CA SER A 44 -3.57 -7.47 -6.51
C SER A 44 -3.46 -7.34 -8.03
N GLY A 45 -2.48 -8.02 -8.63
CA GLY A 45 -2.34 -8.04 -10.08
C GLY A 45 -1.09 -8.77 -10.54
N ASP A 46 -0.99 -8.96 -11.85
CA ASP A 46 0.18 -9.58 -12.47
C ASP A 46 1.45 -8.82 -12.11
N ILE A 47 2.43 -9.56 -11.58
CA ILE A 47 3.65 -8.98 -11.03
C ILE A 47 4.49 -8.27 -12.09
N LYS A 48 4.42 -8.69 -13.36
CA LYS A 48 5.13 -8.01 -14.47
C LYS A 48 4.46 -6.68 -14.77
N GLU A 49 3.14 -6.64 -14.81
CA GLU A 49 2.39 -5.40 -15.02
C GLU A 49 2.59 -4.41 -13.86
N ILE A 50 2.62 -4.88 -12.61
CA ILE A 50 2.93 -4.05 -11.44
C ILE A 50 4.36 -3.48 -11.56
N TYR A 51 5.34 -4.30 -11.93
CA TYR A 51 6.72 -3.84 -12.11
C TYR A 51 6.84 -2.78 -13.21
N LYS A 52 6.20 -2.99 -14.37
CA LYS A 52 6.18 -1.99 -15.46
C LYS A 52 5.62 -0.65 -14.99
N ARG A 53 4.52 -0.66 -14.22
CA ARG A 53 3.92 0.56 -13.66
C ARG A 53 4.86 1.25 -12.69
N ARG A 54 5.54 0.48 -11.84
CA ARG A 54 6.55 1.01 -10.93
C ARG A 54 7.68 1.69 -11.71
N VAL A 55 8.27 1.01 -12.70
CA VAL A 55 9.35 1.59 -13.52
C VAL A 55 8.89 2.89 -14.18
N LYS A 56 7.71 2.89 -14.80
CA LYS A 56 7.12 4.09 -15.41
C LYS A 56 6.99 5.24 -14.39
N ARG A 57 6.47 4.95 -13.19
CA ARG A 57 6.29 5.93 -12.12
C ARG A 57 7.61 6.45 -11.56
N ASP A 58 8.59 5.58 -11.37
CA ASP A 58 9.85 5.94 -10.73
C ASP A 58 10.76 6.76 -11.69
N LEU A 59 10.58 6.57 -13.01
CA LEU A 59 11.21 7.38 -14.08
C LEU A 59 10.50 8.71 -14.39
N ASP A 60 9.27 8.91 -13.90
CA ASP A 60 8.51 10.14 -14.13
C ASP A 60 9.19 11.33 -13.43
N GLU A 61 9.40 12.45 -14.14
CA GLU A 61 10.06 13.63 -13.58
C GLU A 61 9.28 14.27 -12.42
N SER A 62 7.96 14.11 -12.39
CA SER A 62 7.09 14.56 -11.29
C SER A 62 7.24 13.71 -10.02
N ARG A 63 7.86 12.52 -10.12
CA ARG A 63 8.08 11.65 -8.98
C ARG A 63 9.07 12.30 -8.02
N ASN A 64 8.62 12.49 -6.78
CA ASN A 64 9.44 13.04 -5.71
C ASN A 64 10.70 12.16 -5.48
N PRO A 65 11.92 12.75 -5.55
CA PRO A 65 13.18 12.04 -5.32
C PRO A 65 13.25 11.26 -4.00
N ALA A 66 12.55 11.70 -2.94
CA ALA A 66 12.52 11.03 -1.64
C ALA A 66 12.06 9.56 -1.71
N HIS A 67 11.37 9.15 -2.78
CA HIS A 67 10.94 7.77 -2.99
C HIS A 67 11.97 6.89 -3.73
N LEU A 68 13.05 7.48 -4.21
CA LEU A 68 14.06 6.81 -5.05
C LEU A 68 15.40 6.63 -4.33
N VAL A 69 15.67 7.44 -3.30
CA VAL A 69 16.96 7.49 -2.61
C VAL A 69 16.85 7.05 -1.15
N ASN A 70 17.96 6.57 -0.58
CA ASN A 70 18.03 6.13 0.82
C ASN A 70 18.22 7.30 1.81
N SER A 71 18.66 8.47 1.33
CA SER A 71 18.79 9.69 2.11
C SER A 71 18.34 10.86 1.27
N TYR A 72 17.44 11.69 1.80
CA TYR A 72 16.78 12.75 1.04
C TYR A 72 17.21 14.13 1.55
N ASP A 73 17.66 14.98 0.63
CA ASP A 73 17.78 16.43 0.81
C ASP A 73 16.68 17.11 -0.01
N LYS A 74 15.95 18.07 0.59
CA LYS A 74 14.86 18.80 -0.08
C LYS A 74 15.32 19.60 -1.32
N ASN A 75 16.61 19.88 -1.44
CA ASN A 75 17.18 20.61 -2.57
C ASN A 75 17.67 19.66 -3.68
N ILE A 76 17.58 18.34 -3.49
CA ILE A 76 18.02 17.36 -4.48
C ILE A 76 17.13 17.45 -5.73
N LYS A 77 17.78 17.47 -6.89
CA LYS A 77 17.14 17.25 -8.20
C LYS A 77 17.79 16.01 -8.79
N MET A 78 16.97 15.11 -9.33
CA MET A 78 17.46 13.90 -9.98
C MET A 78 17.17 13.96 -11.48
N SER A 79 18.23 13.80 -12.26
CA SER A 79 18.18 13.57 -13.70
C SER A 79 17.52 12.23 -14.03
N LEU A 80 17.11 12.05 -15.28
CA LEU A 80 16.56 10.78 -15.75
C LEU A 80 17.55 9.62 -15.61
N GLU A 81 18.85 9.87 -15.80
CA GLU A 81 19.87 8.82 -15.71
C GLU A 81 20.05 8.35 -14.26
N GLU A 82 20.14 9.28 -13.30
CA GLU A 82 20.16 8.93 -11.88
C GLU A 82 18.89 8.17 -11.45
N ARG A 83 17.73 8.47 -12.03
CA ARG A 83 16.49 7.71 -11.76
C ARG A 83 16.59 6.28 -12.27
N LYS A 84 17.18 6.05 -13.45
CA LYS A 84 17.39 4.70 -13.98
C LYS A 84 18.34 3.90 -13.11
N ASP A 85 19.43 4.52 -12.64
CA ASP A 85 20.41 3.87 -11.76
C ASP A 85 19.82 3.40 -10.43
N ASN A 86 18.74 4.06 -9.97
CA ASN A 86 18.02 3.69 -8.75
C ASN A 86 16.89 2.65 -8.98
N LEU A 87 16.66 2.19 -10.21
CA LEU A 87 15.71 1.11 -10.47
C LEU A 87 16.31 -0.23 -10.04
N ILE A 88 15.55 -0.97 -9.23
CA ILE A 88 15.89 -2.36 -8.96
C ILE A 88 15.47 -3.26 -10.12
N SER A 89 16.16 -4.39 -10.26
CA SER A 89 15.81 -5.42 -11.25
C SER A 89 14.43 -6.04 -10.97
N PHE A 90 13.86 -6.70 -11.98
CA PHE A 90 12.58 -7.39 -11.84
C PHE A 90 12.68 -8.55 -10.81
N GLU A 91 13.82 -9.23 -10.78
CA GLU A 91 14.12 -10.32 -9.85
C GLU A 91 14.19 -9.82 -8.40
N GLU A 92 14.89 -8.71 -8.17
CA GLU A 92 14.93 -8.06 -6.85
C GLU A 92 13.56 -7.57 -6.41
N PHE A 93 12.78 -7.02 -7.33
CA PHE A 93 11.40 -6.62 -7.05
C PHE A 93 10.55 -7.80 -6.59
N ILE A 94 10.58 -8.93 -7.30
CA ILE A 94 9.89 -10.16 -6.88
C ILE A 94 10.37 -10.61 -5.50
N LYS A 95 11.70 -10.61 -5.27
CA LYS A 95 12.29 -11.01 -3.98
C LYS A 95 11.76 -10.15 -2.84
N HIS A 96 11.67 -8.83 -3.03
CA HIS A 96 11.12 -7.93 -2.01
C HIS A 96 9.63 -8.15 -1.77
N CYS A 97 8.83 -8.31 -2.83
CA CYS A 97 7.40 -8.59 -2.69
C CYS A 97 7.15 -9.87 -1.89
N LYS A 98 7.91 -10.94 -2.17
CA LYS A 98 7.83 -12.22 -1.45
C LYS A 98 8.29 -12.07 0.01
N LEU A 99 9.44 -11.43 0.24
CA LEU A 99 9.99 -11.24 1.58
C LEU A 99 9.05 -10.45 2.48
N ARG A 100 8.31 -9.49 1.92
CA ARG A 100 7.34 -8.66 2.66
C ARG A 100 5.95 -9.27 2.72
N GLU A 101 5.69 -10.36 1.99
CA GLU A 101 4.39 -11.04 1.95
C GLU A 101 3.22 -10.09 1.70
N TYR A 102 3.38 -9.15 0.75
CA TYR A 102 2.36 -8.13 0.46
C TYR A 102 1.02 -8.77 0.01
N ASP A 103 1.07 -9.95 -0.60
CA ASP A 103 -0.09 -10.74 -1.03
C ASP A 103 -0.76 -11.52 0.12
N LYS A 104 -0.20 -11.48 1.33
CA LYS A 104 -0.74 -12.20 2.50
C LYS A 104 -1.39 -11.30 3.54
N PHE A 105 -1.12 -10.00 3.49
CA PHE A 105 -1.71 -9.07 4.46
C PHE A 105 -3.25 -9.09 4.38
N LYS A 106 -3.89 -9.34 5.52
CA LYS A 106 -5.34 -9.32 5.72
C LYS A 106 -5.63 -9.13 7.21
N LEU A 107 -6.29 -8.02 7.57
CA LEU A 107 -6.85 -7.79 8.90
C LEU A 107 -8.38 -7.63 8.79
N GLY A 108 -9.11 -8.57 9.40
CA GLY A 108 -10.57 -8.62 9.32
C GLY A 108 -11.10 -9.12 7.97
N LYS A 109 -12.17 -8.50 7.46
CA LYS A 109 -12.77 -8.86 6.17
C LYS A 109 -11.86 -8.45 5.01
N LEU A 110 -11.92 -9.19 3.91
CA LEU A 110 -11.06 -8.95 2.73
C LEU A 110 -11.92 -8.74 1.50
N LEU A 111 -11.74 -7.60 0.84
CA LEU A 111 -12.07 -7.40 -0.56
C LEU A 111 -10.77 -7.40 -1.35
N GLU A 112 -10.63 -8.35 -2.27
CA GLU A 112 -9.48 -8.42 -3.17
C GLU A 112 -9.90 -8.02 -4.58
N ILE A 113 -9.12 -7.12 -5.19
CA ILE A 113 -9.42 -6.53 -6.49
C ILE A 113 -8.22 -6.70 -7.39
N ASP A 114 -8.40 -7.43 -8.50
CA ASP A 114 -7.39 -7.54 -9.54
C ASP A 114 -7.33 -6.25 -10.37
N VAL A 115 -6.20 -5.56 -10.28
CA VAL A 115 -5.92 -4.33 -11.01
C VAL A 115 -4.93 -4.57 -12.16
N THR A 116 -4.75 -5.79 -12.66
CA THR A 116 -3.80 -6.12 -13.74
C THR A 116 -4.03 -5.30 -15.01
N LYS A 117 -5.29 -5.05 -15.38
CA LYS A 117 -5.64 -4.34 -16.63
C LYS A 117 -6.43 -3.04 -16.43
N LYS A 118 -7.03 -2.84 -15.25
CA LYS A 118 -7.87 -1.67 -14.93
C LYS A 118 -7.59 -1.18 -13.52
N TYR A 119 -7.98 0.06 -13.24
CA TYR A 119 -8.01 0.57 -11.88
C TYR A 119 -9.13 -0.10 -11.07
N ALA A 120 -9.01 -0.05 -9.75
CA ALA A 120 -10.08 -0.52 -8.88
C ALA A 120 -11.34 0.30 -9.11
N ASP A 121 -12.48 -0.39 -9.19
CA ASP A 121 -13.77 0.25 -9.31
C ASP A 121 -14.24 0.75 -7.93
N VAL A 122 -14.45 2.05 -7.83
CA VAL A 122 -14.79 2.72 -6.55
C VAL A 122 -16.22 2.39 -6.15
N ASP A 123 -17.13 2.24 -7.10
CA ASP A 123 -18.54 1.93 -6.82
C ASP A 123 -18.68 0.54 -6.20
N SER A 124 -17.99 -0.47 -6.78
CA SER A 124 -17.90 -1.80 -6.19
C SER A 124 -17.29 -1.81 -4.77
N ILE A 125 -16.29 -0.96 -4.51
CA ILE A 125 -15.71 -0.82 -3.16
C ILE A 125 -16.75 -0.25 -2.19
N ASN A 126 -17.44 0.81 -2.59
CA ASN A 126 -18.45 1.46 -1.75
C ASN A 126 -19.60 0.49 -1.42
N GLU A 127 -20.08 -0.28 -2.39
CA GLU A 127 -21.12 -1.29 -2.16
C GLU A 127 -20.68 -2.34 -1.12
N PHE A 128 -19.44 -2.83 -1.24
CA PHE A 128 -18.89 -3.76 -0.27
C PHE A 128 -18.76 -3.15 1.13
N LEU A 129 -18.27 -1.90 1.22
CA LEU A 129 -18.14 -1.20 2.50
C LEU A 129 -19.51 -0.95 3.14
N ASP A 130 -20.53 -0.57 2.37
CA ASP A 130 -21.89 -0.39 2.84
C ASP A 130 -22.46 -1.65 3.48
N LEU A 131 -22.24 -2.82 2.86
CA LEU A 131 -22.68 -4.11 3.39
C LEU A 131 -21.95 -4.47 4.70
N GLU A 132 -20.64 -4.25 4.73
CA GLU A 132 -19.80 -4.65 5.86
C GLU A 132 -19.80 -3.63 7.00
N MET A 133 -20.15 -2.37 6.79
CA MET A 133 -20.26 -1.37 7.87
C MET A 133 -21.65 -1.33 8.53
N ARG A 134 -22.69 -1.85 7.86
CA ARG A 134 -24.06 -1.93 8.42
C ARG A 134 -24.32 -3.18 9.28
N THR A 135 -23.38 -4.12 9.31
CA THR A 135 -23.45 -5.40 10.05
C THR A 135 -22.50 -5.44 11.23
#